data_AF-A0A1L3ZS65-F1
#
_entry.id   AF-A0A1L3ZS65-F1
#
_cell.length_a   1.000
_cell.length_b   1.000
_cell.length_c   1.000
_cell.angle_alpha   90.00
_cell.angle_beta   90.00
_cell.angle_gamma   90.00
#
_symmetry.space_group_name_H-M   'P 1'
#
loop_
_entity.id
_entity.type
_entity.pdbx_description
1 polymer ?
#
loop_
_entity_poly.entity_id
_entity_poly.type
_entity_poly.pdbx_seq_one_letter_code
_entity_poly.pdbx_strand_id
1 'polypeptide(L)'
;MIFEIIKTILGIGGAALQNIQARQAAKAEAEARIIVARAEAEVKRLEKAQDAEIAWDSEAVSQMRGSWKDEWWTFLASLPLILAFLGDSSRQRVTEGFAAISHMPDWYIAIVGASVAASFGIRALVSRFGIRK
;
A
#
# COMPACT_ATOMS: atom_id res chain seq x y z
N MET A 1 9.53 65.70 -42.08
CA MET A 1 8.40 65.40 -41.15
C MET A 1 7.67 64.11 -41.50
N ILE A 2 7.17 63.92 -42.73
CA ILE A 2 6.40 62.71 -43.09
C ILE A 2 7.21 61.39 -42.95
N PHE A 3 8.49 61.40 -43.30
CA PHE A 3 9.36 60.22 -43.19
C PHE A 3 9.60 59.74 -41.76
N GLU A 4 9.63 60.65 -40.78
CA GLU A 4 9.80 60.33 -39.35
C GLU A 4 8.53 59.72 -38.74
N ILE A 5 7.35 60.16 -39.20
CA ILE A 5 6.05 59.61 -38.78
C ILE A 5 5.91 58.15 -39.26
N ILE A 6 6.31 57.86 -40.50
CA ILE A 6 6.30 56.49 -41.05
C ILE A 6 7.24 55.57 -40.25
N LYS A 7 8.44 56.04 -39.91
CA LYS A 7 9.38 55.30 -39.05
C LYS A 7 8.81 55.01 -37.67
N THR A 8 8.12 55.97 -37.07
CA THR A 8 7.54 55.83 -35.73
C THR A 8 6.42 54.79 -35.74
N ILE A 9 5.54 54.81 -36.74
CA ILE A 9 4.45 53.83 -36.89
C ILE A 9 5.01 52.43 -37.18
N LEU A 10 6.02 52.31 -38.06
CA LEU A 10 6.70 51.04 -38.32
C LEU A 10 7.42 50.50 -37.07
N GLY A 11 8.02 51.37 -36.27
CA GLY A 11 8.64 51.01 -34.99
C GLY A 11 7.64 50.50 -33.96
N ILE A 12 6.46 51.12 -33.86
CA ILE A 12 5.37 50.69 -32.98
C ILE A 12 4.80 49.34 -33.44
N GLY A 13 4.61 49.15 -34.75
CA GLY A 13 4.16 47.89 -35.33
C GLY A 13 5.16 46.73 -35.09
N GLY A 14 6.45 47.00 -35.24
CA GLY A 14 7.52 46.05 -34.94
C GLY A 14 7.59 45.67 -33.44
N ALA A 15 7.43 46.65 -32.55
CA ALA A 15 7.44 46.42 -31.11
C ALA A 15 6.21 45.62 -30.63
N ALA A 16 5.04 45.83 -31.23
CA ALA A 16 3.84 45.06 -30.93
C ALA A 16 3.96 43.60 -31.37
N LEU A 17 4.50 43.36 -32.56
CA LEU A 17 4.73 42.01 -33.09
C LEU A 17 5.77 41.24 -32.25
N GLN A 18 6.86 41.91 -31.86
CA GLN A 18 7.87 41.33 -30.95
C GLN A 18 7.27 40.97 -29.58
N ASN A 19 6.39 41.80 -29.02
CA ASN A 19 5.73 41.51 -27.74
C ASN A 19 4.79 40.31 -27.82
N ILE A 20 4.08 40.13 -28.94
CA ILE A 20 3.19 38.97 -29.13
C ILE A 20 4.00 37.69 -29.32
N GLN A 21 5.08 37.74 -30.11
CA GLN A 21 6.01 36.60 -30.26
C GLN A 21 6.68 36.23 -28.94
N ALA A 22 7.16 37.21 -28.17
CA ALA A 22 7.76 36.96 -26.84
C ALA A 22 6.74 36.32 -25.87
N ARG A 23 5.47 36.74 -25.91
CA ARG A 23 4.40 36.14 -25.10
C ARG A 23 4.03 34.73 -25.55
N GLN A 24 4.04 34.45 -26.85
CA GLN A 24 3.79 33.10 -27.36
C GLN A 24 4.94 32.15 -27.03
N ALA A 25 6.19 32.59 -27.16
CA ALA A 25 7.36 31.83 -26.76
C ALA A 25 7.38 31.54 -25.25
N ALA A 26 7.09 32.54 -24.41
CA ALA A 26 7.02 32.36 -22.96
C ALA A 26 5.90 31.41 -22.53
N LYS A 27 4.75 31.42 -23.22
CA LYS A 27 3.65 30.47 -22.96
C LYS A 27 4.01 29.06 -23.39
N ALA A 28 4.60 28.88 -24.57
CA ALA A 28 5.06 27.58 -25.05
C ALA A 28 6.12 26.98 -24.12
N GLU A 29 7.05 27.80 -23.61
CA GLU A 29 8.05 27.35 -22.64
C GLU A 29 7.43 26.99 -21.29
N ALA A 30 6.45 27.76 -20.81
CA ALA A 30 5.73 27.46 -19.57
C ALA A 30 4.92 26.16 -19.69
N GLU A 31 4.23 25.94 -20.81
CA GLU A 31 3.51 24.70 -21.09
C GLU A 31 4.46 23.51 -21.17
N ALA A 32 5.60 23.65 -21.86
CA ALA A 32 6.63 22.62 -21.92
C ALA A 32 7.16 22.27 -20.52
N ARG A 33 7.44 23.27 -19.67
CA ARG A 33 7.86 23.05 -18.28
C ARG A 33 6.80 22.34 -17.44
N ILE A 34 5.52 22.67 -17.62
CA ILE A 34 4.41 21.99 -16.92
C ILE A 34 4.30 20.53 -17.38
N ILE A 35 4.44 20.26 -18.67
CA ILE A 35 4.39 18.90 -19.22
C ILE A 35 5.55 18.07 -18.68
N VAL A 36 6.77 18.61 -18.69
CA VAL A 36 7.97 17.95 -18.13
C VAL A 36 7.78 17.69 -16.63
N ALA A 37 7.34 18.69 -15.85
CA ALA A 37 7.12 18.52 -14.42
C ALA A 37 6.02 17.48 -14.10
N ARG A 38 4.98 17.39 -14.94
CA ARG A 38 3.94 16.34 -14.80
C ARG A 38 4.47 14.96 -15.14
N ALA A 39 5.28 14.84 -16.19
CA ALA A 39 5.91 13.58 -16.57
C ALA A 39 6.87 13.09 -15.48
N GLU A 40 7.71 13.97 -14.93
CA GLU A 40 8.61 13.67 -13.81
C GLU A 40 7.84 13.27 -12.54
N ALA A 41 6.74 13.95 -12.23
CA ALA A 41 5.89 13.60 -11.09
C ALA A 41 5.22 12.23 -11.26
N GLU A 42 4.79 11.90 -12.49
CA GLU A 42 4.18 10.61 -12.79
C GLU A 42 5.20 9.46 -12.75
N VAL A 43 6.40 9.67 -13.31
CA VAL A 43 7.52 8.72 -13.18
C VAL A 43 7.84 8.47 -11.72
N LYS A 44 7.99 9.53 -10.92
CA LYS A 44 8.26 9.42 -9.48
C LYS A 44 7.14 8.74 -8.70
N ARG A 45 5.89 8.86 -9.15
CA ARG A 45 4.74 8.16 -8.56
C ARG A 45 4.78 6.66 -8.88
N LEU A 46 5.09 6.32 -10.12
CA LEU A 46 5.23 4.94 -10.57
C LEU A 46 6.42 4.25 -9.90
N GLU A 47 7.57 4.92 -9.79
CA GLU A 47 8.73 4.45 -9.03
C GLU A 47 8.36 4.16 -7.58
N LYS A 48 7.72 5.11 -6.88
CA LYS A 48 7.26 4.89 -5.51
C LYS A 48 6.25 3.76 -5.36
N ALA A 49 5.39 3.56 -6.35
CA ALA A 49 4.43 2.47 -6.33
C ALA A 49 5.13 1.11 -6.49
N GLN A 50 6.10 1.00 -7.40
CA GLN A 50 6.94 -0.19 -7.54
C GLN A 50 7.79 -0.44 -6.29
N ASP A 51 8.42 0.60 -5.75
CA ASP A 51 9.22 0.49 -4.52
C ASP A 51 8.36 0.05 -3.34
N ALA A 52 7.11 0.54 -3.24
CA ALA A 52 6.18 0.14 -2.20
C ALA A 52 5.73 -1.31 -2.35
N GLU A 53 5.51 -1.80 -3.56
CA GLU A 53 5.17 -3.20 -3.84
C GLU A 53 6.35 -4.13 -3.53
N ILE A 54 7.56 -3.76 -3.96
CA ILE A 54 8.79 -4.51 -3.66
C ILE A 54 9.08 -4.52 -2.15
N ALA A 55 8.93 -3.37 -1.47
CA ALA A 55 9.09 -3.28 -0.03
C ALA A 55 8.02 -4.09 0.72
N TRP A 56 6.78 -4.09 0.22
CA TRP A 56 5.70 -4.90 0.76
C TRP A 56 6.00 -6.39 0.65
N ASP A 57 6.42 -6.85 -0.51
CA ASP A 57 6.76 -8.26 -0.75
C ASP A 57 8.01 -8.67 0.06
N SER A 58 9.01 -7.80 0.15
CA SER A 58 10.21 -8.03 0.96
C SER A 58 9.89 -8.11 2.46
N GLU A 59 9.06 -7.22 2.98
CA GLU A 59 8.60 -7.22 4.36
C GLU A 59 7.72 -8.44 4.65
N ALA A 60 6.83 -8.82 3.72
CA ALA A 60 6.00 -10.02 3.86
C ALA A 60 6.85 -11.31 3.90
N VAL A 61 7.85 -11.44 3.02
CA VAL A 61 8.78 -12.59 3.02
C VAL A 61 9.68 -12.58 4.26
N SER A 62 10.10 -11.40 4.73
CA SER A 62 10.87 -11.24 5.97
C SER A 62 10.05 -11.67 7.20
N GLN A 63 8.78 -11.28 7.27
CA GLN A 63 7.87 -11.69 8.34
C GLN A 63 7.52 -13.18 8.29
N MET A 64 7.54 -13.80 7.11
CA MET A 64 7.43 -15.26 6.97
C MET A 64 8.68 -16.00 7.46
N ARG A 65 9.87 -15.36 7.47
CA ARG A 65 11.12 -15.97 7.96
C ARG A 65 11.25 -15.81 9.47
N GLY A 66 10.82 -16.84 10.21
CA GLY A 66 11.17 -17.01 11.63
C GLY A 66 10.13 -16.50 12.64
N SER A 67 8.87 -16.38 12.23
CA SER A 67 7.79 -16.08 13.17
C SER A 67 7.40 -17.33 13.98
N TRP A 68 8.12 -17.55 15.08
CA TRP A 68 7.91 -18.68 15.99
C TRP A 68 6.47 -18.75 16.53
N LYS A 69 5.78 -17.61 16.66
CA LYS A 69 4.37 -17.53 17.08
C LYS A 69 3.42 -18.14 16.04
N ASP A 70 3.71 -17.98 14.76
CA ASP A 70 2.85 -18.46 13.66
C ASP A 70 3.09 -19.94 13.43
N GLU A 71 4.34 -20.37 13.55
CA GLU A 71 4.73 -21.78 13.59
C GLU A 71 4.08 -22.51 14.78
N TRP A 72 4.06 -21.89 15.96
CA TRP A 72 3.40 -22.45 17.15
C TRP A 72 1.90 -22.66 16.94
N TRP A 73 1.17 -21.66 16.43
CA TRP A 73 -0.25 -21.79 16.14
C TRP A 73 -0.53 -22.80 15.02
N THR A 74 0.34 -22.86 14.01
CA THR A 74 0.24 -23.86 12.93
C THR A 74 0.43 -25.27 13.49
N PHE A 75 1.40 -25.48 14.37
CA PHE A 75 1.63 -26.77 15.03
C PHE A 75 0.43 -27.17 15.90
N LEU A 76 -0.07 -26.26 16.76
CA LEU A 76 -1.25 -26.50 17.59
C LEU A 76 -2.49 -26.83 16.75
N ALA A 77 -2.72 -26.11 15.65
CA ALA A 77 -3.84 -26.36 14.74
C ALA A 77 -3.70 -27.69 13.99
N SER A 78 -2.47 -28.14 13.72
CA SER A 78 -2.21 -29.42 13.06
C SER A 78 -2.39 -30.64 13.97
N LEU A 79 -2.25 -30.46 15.29
CA LEU A 79 -2.24 -31.57 16.24
C LEU A 79 -3.54 -32.41 16.23
N PRO A 80 -4.76 -31.81 16.26
CA PRO A 80 -6.01 -32.57 16.14
C PRO A 80 -6.14 -33.33 14.81
N LEU A 81 -5.62 -32.77 13.71
CA LEU A 81 -5.67 -33.39 12.38
C LEU A 81 -4.81 -34.64 12.33
N ILE A 82 -3.60 -34.60 12.90
CA ILE A 82 -2.71 -35.76 12.99
C ILE A 82 -3.32 -36.82 13.91
N LEU A 83 -3.83 -36.42 15.07
CA LEU A 83 -4.43 -37.31 16.06
C LEU A 83 -5.68 -38.05 15.52
N ALA A 84 -6.38 -37.50 14.53
CA ALA A 84 -7.52 -38.17 13.91
C ALA A 84 -7.17 -39.54 13.28
N PHE A 85 -5.92 -39.72 12.84
CA PHE A 85 -5.43 -40.94 12.17
C PHE A 85 -4.79 -41.96 13.14
N LEU A 86 -4.61 -41.62 14.41
CA LEU A 86 -3.88 -42.43 15.41
C LEU A 86 -4.78 -43.39 16.21
N GLY A 87 -5.96 -43.74 15.69
CA GLY A 87 -6.91 -44.69 16.32
C GLY A 87 -8.06 -44.04 17.10
N ASP A 88 -8.93 -44.88 17.71
CA ASP A 88 -10.14 -44.40 18.38
C ASP A 88 -9.86 -43.60 19.65
N SER A 89 -8.90 -44.06 20.46
CA SER A 89 -8.57 -43.39 21.73
C SER A 89 -8.00 -41.98 21.53
N SER A 90 -7.31 -41.72 20.43
CA SER A 90 -6.78 -40.38 20.10
C SER A 90 -7.89 -39.47 19.55
N ARG A 91 -8.77 -40.00 18.69
CA ARG A 91 -10.00 -39.30 18.27
C ARG A 91 -10.86 -38.87 19.45
N GLN A 92 -11.09 -39.77 20.41
CA GLN A 92 -11.87 -39.45 21.61
C GLN A 92 -11.25 -38.30 22.41
N ARG A 93 -9.92 -38.32 22.63
CA ARG A 93 -9.20 -37.23 23.32
C ARG A 93 -9.33 -35.89 22.61
N VAL A 94 -9.29 -35.87 21.28
CA VAL A 94 -9.51 -34.66 20.48
C VAL A 94 -10.93 -34.14 20.69
N THR A 95 -11.94 -35.01 20.64
CA THR A 95 -13.33 -34.64 20.88
C THR A 95 -13.55 -34.07 22.29
N GLU A 96 -13.01 -34.73 23.31
CA GLU A 96 -13.07 -34.27 24.70
C GLU A 96 -12.34 -32.93 24.90
N GLY A 97 -11.19 -32.75 24.24
CA GLY A 97 -10.46 -31.49 24.24
C GLY A 97 -11.26 -30.34 23.64
N PHE A 98 -11.91 -30.55 22.49
CA PHE A 98 -12.79 -29.54 21.90
C PHE A 98 -14.01 -29.23 22.76
N ALA A 99 -14.57 -30.23 23.46
CA ALA A 99 -15.64 -30.01 24.42
C ALA A 99 -15.16 -29.19 25.64
N ALA A 100 -13.93 -29.38 26.11
CA ALA A 100 -13.38 -28.52 27.17
C ALA A 100 -13.18 -27.07 26.70
N ILE A 101 -12.70 -26.90 25.46
CA ILE A 101 -12.49 -25.58 24.83
C ILE A 101 -13.81 -24.81 24.68
N SER A 102 -14.93 -25.48 24.40
CA SER A 102 -16.24 -24.80 24.27
C SER A 102 -16.77 -24.25 25.60
N HIS A 103 -16.22 -24.67 26.73
CA HIS A 103 -16.55 -24.14 28.06
C HIS A 103 -15.64 -22.98 28.50
N MET A 104 -14.67 -22.56 27.67
CA MET A 104 -13.81 -21.45 28.02
C MET A 104 -14.59 -20.12 28.11
N PRO A 105 -14.24 -19.22 29.05
CA PRO A 105 -14.87 -17.90 29.13
C PRO A 105 -14.66 -17.06 27.87
N ASP A 106 -15.67 -16.28 27.49
CA ASP A 106 -15.66 -15.45 26.27
C ASP A 106 -14.47 -14.49 26.18
N TRP A 107 -14.08 -13.88 27.31
CA TRP A 107 -12.95 -12.95 27.35
C TRP A 107 -11.63 -13.64 26.97
N TYR A 108 -11.47 -14.92 27.31
CA TYR A 108 -10.25 -15.68 27.00
C TYR A 108 -10.24 -16.08 25.53
N ILE A 109 -11.38 -16.55 25.01
CA ILE A 109 -11.55 -16.87 23.59
C ILE A 109 -11.24 -15.64 22.72
N ALA A 110 -11.68 -14.45 23.14
CA ALA A 110 -11.38 -13.20 22.43
C ALA A 110 -9.88 -12.90 22.37
N ILE A 111 -9.15 -13.04 23.49
CA ILE A 111 -7.69 -12.82 23.55
C ILE A 111 -6.94 -13.82 22.65
N VAL A 112 -7.33 -15.10 22.71
CA VAL A 112 -6.72 -16.15 21.89
C VAL A 112 -7.01 -15.91 20.40
N GLY A 113 -8.26 -15.63 20.05
CA GLY A 113 -8.67 -15.34 18.67
C GLY A 113 -7.97 -14.11 18.08
N ALA A 114 -7.80 -13.04 18.86
CA ALA A 114 -7.06 -11.86 18.45
C ALA A 114 -5.57 -12.17 18.22
N SER A 115 -4.96 -12.99 19.08
CA SER A 115 -3.57 -13.42 18.95
C SER A 115 -3.35 -14.24 17.67
N VAL A 116 -4.24 -15.20 17.38
CA VAL A 116 -4.22 -16.01 16.15
C VAL A 116 -4.41 -15.13 14.91
N ALA A 117 -5.37 -14.19 14.94
CA ALA A 117 -5.61 -13.29 13.81
C ALA A 117 -4.41 -12.37 13.51
N ALA A 118 -3.74 -11.87 14.55
CA ALA A 118 -2.51 -11.08 14.43
C ALA A 118 -1.33 -11.92 13.92
N SER A 119 -1.32 -13.22 14.22
CA SER A 119 -0.35 -14.19 13.71
C SER A 119 -0.51 -14.48 12.22
N PHE A 120 -1.73 -14.77 11.76
CA PHE A 120 -1.97 -15.10 10.35
C PHE A 120 -2.29 -13.90 9.46
N GLY A 121 -2.16 -12.67 9.97
CA GLY A 121 -2.44 -11.45 9.22
C GLY A 121 -3.90 -11.33 8.74
N ILE A 122 -4.85 -11.97 9.45
CA ILE A 122 -6.27 -11.97 9.10
C ILE A 122 -6.85 -10.58 9.43
N ARG A 123 -6.79 -9.69 8.42
CA ARG A 123 -7.19 -8.27 8.54
C ARG A 123 -8.63 -8.07 9.02
N ALA A 124 -9.53 -9.02 8.73
CA ALA A 124 -10.94 -8.96 9.11
C ALA A 124 -11.18 -9.10 10.63
N LEU A 125 -10.31 -9.78 11.38
CA LEU A 125 -10.43 -9.85 12.84
C LEU A 125 -9.73 -8.66 13.51
N VAL A 126 -8.55 -8.26 13.02
CA VAL A 126 -7.79 -7.13 13.59
C VAL A 126 -8.57 -5.81 13.50
N SER A 127 -9.32 -5.59 12.40
CA SER A 127 -10.18 -4.40 12.26
C SER A 127 -11.37 -4.38 13.23
N ARG A 128 -11.88 -5.55 13.63
CA ARG A 128 -12.97 -5.68 14.62
C ARG A 128 -12.50 -5.46 16.06
N PHE A 129 -11.20 -5.63 16.33
CA PHE A 129 -10.58 -5.42 17.64
C PHE A 129 -9.77 -4.12 17.77
N GLY A 130 -9.88 -3.20 16.81
CA GLY A 130 -9.44 -1.81 16.99
C GLY A 130 -7.93 -1.57 17.00
N ILE A 131 -7.10 -2.54 16.62
CA ILE A 131 -5.65 -2.33 16.51
C ILE A 131 -5.34 -1.79 15.10
N ARG A 132 -5.54 -0.48 14.92
CA ARG A 132 -4.86 0.27 13.85
C ARG A 132 -3.45 0.56 14.33
N LYS A 133 -2.45 0.05 13.62
CA LYS A 133 -1.13 0.70 13.59
C LYS A 133 -1.25 2.02 12.83
#